data_AF-A0A355AXI0-F1
#
_entry.id   AF-A0A355AXI0-F1
#
_cell.length_a   1.000
_cell.length_b   1.000
_cell.length_c   1.000
_cell.angle_alpha   90.00
_cell.angle_beta   90.00
_cell.angle_gamma   90.00
#
_symmetry.space_group_name_H-M   'P 1'
#
loop_
_entity.id
_entity.type
_entity.pdbx_description
1 polymer ?
#
loop_
_entity_poly.entity_id
_entity_poly.type
_entity_poly.pdbx_seq_one_letter_code
_entity_poly.pdbx_strand_id
1 'polypeptide(L)'
;MGRTITSFNQLVRHLQQEDWGKFRRALRREDQQLLDELFEMARFHAAPAAYASRPNPMEPIVVGMLIEMLKRLREVEERLPKGEAPSDGAQQRLDF
;
A
#
# COMPACT_ATOMS: atom_id res chain seq x y z
N MET A 1 -16.19 27.08 15.97
CA MET A 1 -16.46 25.62 15.94
C MET A 1 -15.17 24.93 15.50
N GLY A 2 -14.42 24.38 16.45
CA GLY A 2 -13.10 23.80 16.19
C GLY A 2 -13.20 22.64 15.22
N ARG A 3 -12.41 22.68 14.14
CA ARG A 3 -12.35 21.61 13.14
C ARG A 3 -11.91 20.34 13.85
N THR A 4 -12.77 19.33 13.90
CA THR A 4 -12.39 17.98 14.35
C THR A 4 -11.16 17.56 13.55
N ILE A 5 -10.03 17.35 14.22
CA ILE A 5 -8.85 16.79 13.57
C ILE A 5 -9.23 15.39 13.13
N THR A 6 -9.42 15.20 11.83
CA THR A 6 -9.75 13.90 11.26
C THR A 6 -8.56 12.99 11.49
N SER A 7 -8.77 11.88 12.21
CA SER A 7 -7.70 10.91 12.42
C SER A 7 -7.28 10.30 11.08
N PHE A 8 -6.00 9.94 10.96
CA PHE A 8 -5.50 9.26 9.76
C PHE A 8 -6.35 8.02 9.39
N ASN A 9 -6.80 7.25 10.39
CA ASN A 9 -7.69 6.11 10.19
C ASN A 9 -9.05 6.48 9.59
N GLN A 10 -9.62 7.63 9.97
CA GLN A 10 -10.86 8.12 9.35
C GLN A 10 -10.62 8.58 7.91
N LEU A 11 -9.48 9.21 7.66
CA LEU A 11 -9.09 9.66 6.32
C LEU A 11 -8.92 8.47 5.36
N VAL A 12 -8.21 7.42 5.78
CA VAL A 12 -8.03 6.18 5.02
C VAL A 12 -9.40 5.56 4.67
N ARG A 13 -10.29 5.44 5.66
CA ARG A 13 -11.65 4.90 5.44
C ARG A 13 -12.48 5.74 4.49
N HIS A 14 -12.40 7.06 4.60
CA HIS A 14 -13.11 7.98 3.71
C HIS A 14 -12.63 7.82 2.26
N LEU A 15 -11.31 7.82 2.04
CA LEU A 15 -10.71 7.61 0.72
C LEU A 15 -11.10 6.24 0.12
N GLN A 16 -11.05 5.18 0.92
CA GLN A 16 -11.44 3.83 0.48
C GLN A 16 -12.90 3.78 0.01
N GLN A 17 -13.81 4.45 0.71
CA GLN A 17 -15.25 4.39 0.43
C GLN A 17 -15.67 5.36 -0.68
N GLU A 18 -15.30 6.63 -0.58
CA GLU A 18 -15.78 7.71 -1.44
C GLU A 18 -15.00 7.76 -2.76
N ASP A 19 -13.67 7.77 -2.68
CA ASP A 19 -12.82 7.96 -3.86
C ASP A 19 -12.61 6.64 -4.61
N TRP A 20 -12.40 5.56 -3.87
CA TRP A 20 -12.08 4.25 -4.44
C TRP A 20 -13.28 3.31 -4.58
N GLY A 21 -14.47 3.70 -4.10
CA GLY A 21 -15.66 2.84 -4.14
C GLY A 21 -16.14 2.48 -5.55
N LYS A 22 -15.95 3.36 -6.54
CA LYS A 22 -16.25 3.04 -7.96
C LYS A 22 -15.21 2.09 -8.56
N PHE A 23 -13.92 2.34 -8.30
CA PHE A 23 -12.83 1.49 -8.75
C PHE A 23 -12.95 0.07 -8.17
N ARG A 24 -13.16 -0.04 -6.85
CA ARG A 24 -13.40 -1.30 -6.14
C ARG A 24 -14.54 -2.09 -6.78
N ARG A 25 -15.67 -1.46 -7.09
CA ARG A 25 -16.82 -2.14 -7.72
C ARG A 25 -16.54 -2.67 -9.12
N ALA A 26 -15.58 -2.09 -9.85
CA ALA A 26 -15.18 -2.56 -11.17
C ALA A 26 -14.19 -3.73 -11.12
N LEU A 27 -13.54 -3.97 -9.97
CA LEU A 27 -12.61 -5.07 -9.77
C LEU A 27 -13.32 -6.42 -9.64
N ARG A 28 -12.60 -7.51 -9.94
CA ARG A 28 -13.02 -8.87 -9.60
C ARG A 28 -13.14 -9.03 -8.08
N ARG A 29 -13.93 -10.00 -7.63
CA ARG A 29 -14.16 -10.21 -6.19
C ARG A 29 -12.86 -10.50 -5.42
N GLU A 30 -11.93 -11.22 -6.02
CA GLU A 30 -10.60 -11.48 -5.46
C GLU A 30 -9.79 -10.19 -5.30
N ASP A 31 -9.74 -9.36 -6.34
CA ASP A 31 -9.02 -8.08 -6.33
C ASP A 31 -9.65 -7.05 -5.37
N GLN A 32 -10.98 -7.09 -5.17
CA GLN A 32 -11.66 -6.26 -4.17
C GLN A 32 -11.15 -6.54 -2.76
N GLN A 33 -10.93 -7.80 -2.42
CA GLN A 33 -10.41 -8.20 -1.11
C GLN A 33 -8.96 -7.75 -0.93
N LEU A 34 -8.13 -7.88 -1.98
CA LEU A 34 -6.76 -7.38 -1.98
C LEU A 34 -6.70 -5.86 -1.80
N LEU A 35 -7.60 -5.12 -2.46
CA LEU A 35 -7.69 -3.67 -2.31
C LEU A 35 -8.05 -3.28 -0.87
N ASP A 36 -9.03 -3.96 -0.25
CA ASP A 36 -9.41 -3.70 1.13
C ASP A 36 -8.26 -4.00 2.10
N GLU A 37 -7.51 -5.08 1.85
CA GLU A 37 -6.33 -5.43 2.64
C GLU A 37 -5.21 -4.39 2.53
N LEU A 38 -4.97 -3.83 1.34
CA LEU A 38 -4.03 -2.73 1.13
C LEU A 38 -4.39 -1.51 2.00
N PHE A 39 -5.67 -1.13 2.02
CA PHE A 39 -6.12 0.00 2.85
C PHE A 39 -5.95 -0.27 4.34
N GLU A 40 -6.20 -1.49 4.81
CA GLU A 40 -5.96 -1.84 6.21
C GLU A 40 -4.46 -1.85 6.54
N MET A 41 -3.59 -2.36 5.66
CA MET A 41 -2.14 -2.31 5.84
C MET A 41 -1.61 -0.88 5.97
N ALA A 42 -2.13 0.05 5.16
CA ALA A 42 -1.73 1.46 5.22
C ALA A 42 -1.93 2.09 6.61
N ARG A 43 -2.90 1.59 7.40
CA ARG A 43 -3.25 2.14 8.72
C ARG A 43 -2.15 1.90 9.75
N PHE A 44 -1.29 0.90 9.57
CA PHE A 44 -0.11 0.70 10.42
C PHE A 44 0.88 1.88 10.34
N HIS A 45 0.80 2.68 9.28
CA HIS A 45 1.67 3.83 9.04
C HIS A 45 1.05 5.17 9.43
N ALA A 46 0.05 5.18 10.33
CA ALA A 46 -0.61 6.41 10.76
C ALA A 46 0.34 7.45 11.38
N ALA A 47 1.30 7.02 12.21
CA ALA A 47 2.27 7.91 12.84
C ALA A 47 3.23 8.57 11.82
N PRO A 48 3.95 7.81 10.96
CA PRO A 48 4.81 8.43 9.95
C PRO A 48 4.02 9.23 8.90
N ALA A 49 2.79 8.83 8.58
CA ALA A 49 1.92 9.60 7.68
C ALA A 49 1.50 10.95 8.27
N ALA A 50 1.15 10.98 9.56
CA ALA A 50 0.85 12.23 10.27
C ALA A 50 2.09 13.14 10.35
N TYR A 51 3.26 12.56 10.60
CA TYR A 51 4.53 13.29 10.62
C TYR A 51 4.88 13.91 9.27
N ALA A 52 4.63 13.19 8.16
CA ALA A 52 4.93 13.67 6.82
C ALA A 52 4.13 14.92 6.42
N SER A 53 2.98 15.17 7.09
CA SER A 53 2.14 16.37 6.93
C SER A 53 1.88 16.75 5.45
N ARG A 54 1.69 15.73 4.61
CA ARG A 54 1.52 15.92 3.16
C ARG A 54 0.14 16.50 2.87
N PRO A 55 0.01 17.48 1.95
CA PRO A 55 -1.29 18.03 1.56
C PRO A 55 -2.21 16.97 0.92
N ASN A 56 -1.62 16.04 0.17
CA ASN A 56 -2.34 14.91 -0.40
C ASN A 56 -2.16 13.66 0.50
N PRO A 57 -3.21 13.17 1.17
CA PRO A 57 -3.12 12.01 2.03
C PRO A 57 -2.89 10.69 1.28
N MET A 58 -3.16 10.64 -0.03
CA MET A 58 -2.88 9.45 -0.84
C MET A 58 -1.39 9.12 -0.91
N GLU A 59 -0.50 10.12 -0.90
CA GLU A 59 0.95 9.89 -0.94
C GLU A 59 1.43 8.99 0.21
N PRO A 60 1.25 9.36 1.50
CA PRO A 60 1.70 8.52 2.60
C PRO A 60 0.92 7.20 2.72
N ILE A 61 -0.34 7.16 2.26
CA ILE A 61 -1.14 5.93 2.25
C ILE A 61 -0.54 4.90 1.28
N VAL A 62 -0.27 5.30 0.03
CA VAL A 62 0.34 4.42 -0.98
C VAL A 62 1.73 3.99 -0.55
N VAL A 63 2.54 4.89 0.02
CA VAL A 63 3.85 4.53 0.55
C VAL A 63 3.71 3.50 1.69
N GLY A 64 2.75 3.66 2.58
CA GLY A 64 2.47 2.68 3.64
C GLY A 64 2.07 1.32 3.08
N MET A 65 1.20 1.29 2.06
CA MET A 65 0.83 0.04 1.35
C MET A 65 2.06 -0.66 0.76
N LEU A 66 2.92 0.11 0.07
CA LEU A 66 4.12 -0.42 -0.57
C LEU A 66 5.14 -0.96 0.45
N ILE A 67 5.28 -0.31 1.60
CA ILE A 67 6.16 -0.80 2.68
C ILE A 67 5.68 -2.15 3.19
N GLU A 68 4.38 -2.30 3.49
CA GLU A 68 3.85 -3.58 3.98
C GLU A 68 3.90 -4.67 2.91
N MET A 69 3.66 -4.33 1.64
CA MET A 69 3.87 -5.26 0.52
C MET A 69 5.32 -5.72 0.42
N LEU A 70 6.29 -4.80 0.54
CA LEU A 70 7.71 -5.13 0.47
C LEU A 70 8.15 -6.02 1.65
N LYS A 71 7.60 -5.78 2.85
CA LYS A 71 7.84 -6.64 4.01
C LYS A 71 7.34 -8.06 3.77
N ARG A 72 6.11 -8.21 3.26
CA ARG A 72 5.55 -9.53 2.91
C ARG A 72 6.34 -10.22 1.81
N LEU A 73 6.77 -9.48 0.79
CA LEU A 73 7.61 -10.02 -0.28
C LEU A 73 8.92 -10.58 0.28
N ARG A 74 9.61 -9.82 1.13
CA ARG A 74 10.85 -10.28 1.79
C ARG A 74 10.62 -11.48 2.69
N GLU A 75 9.53 -11.51 3.44
CA GLU A 75 9.17 -12.67 4.26
C GLU A 75 8.98 -13.93 3.41
N VAL A 76 8.34 -13.79 2.25
CA VAL A 76 8.18 -14.90 1.28
C VAL A 76 9.54 -15.30 0.70
N GLU A 77 10.37 -14.34 0.28
CA GLU A 77 11.72 -14.59 -0.25
C GLU A 77 12.63 -15.30 0.76
N GLU A 78 12.56 -14.95 2.04
CA GLU A 78 13.34 -15.59 3.12
C GLU A 78 12.89 -17.03 3.39
N ARG A 79 11.62 -17.34 3.15
CA ARG A 79 11.04 -18.68 3.34
C ARG A 79 11.25 -19.60 2.16
N LEU A 80 11.53 -19.05 0.98
CA LEU A 80 11.96 -19.84 -0.16
C LEU A 80 13.36 -20.40 0.13
N PRO A 81 13.63 -21.69 -0.15
CA PRO A 81 15.01 -22.16 -0.15
C PRO A 81 15.80 -21.24 -1.09
N LYS A 82 17.07 -20.94 -0.75
CA LYS A 82 18.01 -20.25 -1.65
C LYS A 82 18.26 -21.14 -2.88
N GLY A 83 17.27 -21.21 -3.77
CA GLY A 83 17.34 -21.85 -5.06
C GLY A 83 18.24 -20.99 -5.93
N GLU A 84 19.22 -21.65 -6.54
CA GLU A 84 20.25 -21.16 -7.46
C GLU A 84 20.02 -19.75 -8.01
N ALA A 85 21.03 -18.90 -7.80
CA ALA A 85 21.10 -17.56 -8.37
C ALA A 85 20.56 -17.55 -9.81
N PRO A 86 19.69 -16.58 -10.18
CA PRO A 86 19.29 -16.42 -11.56
C PRO A 86 20.57 -16.26 -12.39
N SER A 87 20.76 -17.14 -13.36
CA SER A 87 21.79 -16.99 -14.37
C SER A 87 21.55 -15.68 -15.11
N ASP A 88 22.29 -14.65 -14.68
CA ASP A 88 22.90 -13.53 -15.40
C ASP A 88 22.35 -13.16 -16.80
N GLY A 89 21.03 -13.13 -16.97
CA GLY A 89 20.39 -12.90 -18.27
C GLY A 89 19.33 -11.79 -18.29
N ALA A 90 18.91 -11.29 -17.11
CA ALA A 90 17.82 -10.32 -17.01
C ALA A 90 18.29 -8.88 -16.67
N GLN A 91 19.55 -8.68 -16.27
CA GLN A 91 20.06 -7.35 -15.93
C GLN A 91 20.29 -6.44 -17.14
N GLN A 92 20.19 -6.94 -18.38
CA GLN A 92 20.52 -6.18 -19.60
C GLN A 92 19.32 -5.49 -20.30
N ARG A 93 18.12 -5.43 -19.68
CA ARG A 93 16.92 -4.89 -20.35
C ARG A 93 16.33 -3.60 -19.77
N LEU A 94 17.05 -2.90 -18.90
CA LEU A 94 16.62 -1.58 -18.42
C LEU A 94 17.72 -0.54 -18.60
N ASP A 95 18.26 -0.46 -19.82
CA ASP A 95 18.88 0.75 -20.35
C ASP A 95 17.92 1.32 -21.41
N PHE A 96 17.16 2.34 -21.04
CA PHE A 96 16.47 3.26 -21.96
C PHE A 96 16.65 4.69 -21.44
#